data_AF-F3G489-F1
#
_entry.id   AF-F3G489-F1
#
_cell.length_a   1.000
_cell.length_b   1.000
_cell.length_c   1.000
_cell.angle_alpha   90.00
_cell.angle_beta   90.00
_cell.angle_gamma   90.00
#
_symmetry.space_group_name_H-M   'P 1'
#
loop_
_entity.id
_entity.type
_entity.pdbx_description
1 polymer ?
#
loop_
_entity_poly.entity_id
_entity_poly.type
_entity_poly.pdbx_seq_one_letter_code
_entity_poly.pdbx_strand_id
1 'polypeptide(L)'
;MEVTERGDNADLKVLSRDKKQLYAQAICELSSGQQVLAEDQSFSHLKAQGIRFDEIDLSAAGLAQYRKVPAAQCYDLLRRHGITHKTRLQGIKALYFSPSTVIAQLQLPSILANKQSPFSVHPCLADSALQAISILAVARDKAKQTRDQGGVQTRVPFAIDRFQQYREIPLNAWSVGHVLNDGKKEIWTIVIYDAQSNVCAVLDGYRQRILSGVPRLSEA
;
A
#
# COMPACT_ATOMS: atom_id res chain seq x y z
N MET A 1 -15.64 6.82 22.80
CA MET A 1 -15.93 8.19 22.34
C MET A 1 -15.76 8.16 20.83
N GLU A 2 -16.86 8.05 20.09
CA GLU A 2 -16.85 8.10 18.62
C GLU A 2 -16.55 9.55 18.20
N VAL A 3 -15.54 9.74 17.37
CA VAL A 3 -15.25 11.03 16.75
C VAL A 3 -15.31 10.79 15.25
N THR A 4 -16.34 11.35 14.62
CA THR A 4 -16.46 11.41 13.17
C THR A 4 -15.91 12.77 12.76
N GLU A 5 -14.71 12.80 12.19
CA GLU A 5 -14.23 13.99 11.49
C GLU A 5 -14.72 13.91 10.05
N ARG A 6 -15.63 14.82 9.69
CA ARG A 6 -16.11 14.99 8.32
C ARG A 6 -15.05 15.74 7.53
N GLY A 7 -14.43 15.08 6.57
CA GLY A 7 -13.64 15.70 5.52
C GLY A 7 -14.42 15.68 4.21
N ASP A 8 -14.28 16.73 3.40
CA ASP A 8 -15.09 16.98 2.20
C ASP A 8 -15.11 15.87 1.13
N ASN A 9 -14.32 14.79 1.24
CA ASN A 9 -14.33 13.66 0.29
C ASN A 9 -13.97 12.27 0.89
N ALA A 10 -13.93 12.13 2.21
CA ALA A 10 -13.78 10.82 2.87
C ALA A 10 -14.16 10.91 4.35
N ASP A 11 -15.09 10.06 4.80
CA ASP A 11 -15.37 9.89 6.21
C ASP A 11 -14.45 8.81 6.79
N LEU A 12 -13.46 9.23 7.58
CA LEU A 12 -12.59 8.31 8.31
C LEU A 12 -13.22 8.02 9.68
N LYS A 13 -14.00 6.94 9.78
CA LYS A 13 -14.56 6.49 11.06
C LYS A 13 -13.50 5.75 11.88
N VAL A 14 -12.96 6.39 12.92
CA VAL A 14 -12.09 5.72 13.89
C VAL A 14 -12.94 4.78 14.75
N LEU A 15 -12.79 3.47 14.55
CA LEU A 15 -13.57 2.42 15.22
C LEU A 15 -13.08 2.15 16.66
N SER A 16 -11.79 2.33 16.92
CA SER A 16 -11.21 2.16 18.25
C SER A 16 -9.82 2.78 18.35
N ARG A 17 -9.48 3.29 19.53
CA ARG A 17 -8.16 3.78 19.90
C ARG A 17 -7.72 3.02 21.16
N ASP A 18 -6.87 2.01 20.99
CA ASP A 18 -6.08 1.49 22.10
C ASP A 18 -4.72 2.20 22.10
N LYS A 19 -4.03 2.27 23.25
CA LYS A 19 -2.79 3.04 23.47
C LYS A 19 -1.64 2.74 22.48
N LYS A 20 -1.78 1.74 21.60
CA LYS A 20 -0.79 1.31 20.61
C LYS A 20 -1.32 1.10 19.19
N GLN A 21 -2.63 1.14 18.92
CA GLN A 21 -3.20 0.84 17.59
C GLN A 21 -4.45 1.68 17.31
N LEU A 22 -4.51 2.23 16.09
CA LEU A 22 -5.67 2.92 15.54
C LEU A 22 -6.40 1.96 14.59
N TYR A 23 -7.69 1.73 14.84
CA TYR A 23 -8.56 1.04 13.90
C TYR A 23 -9.42 2.12 13.21
N ALA A 24 -9.27 2.26 11.90
CA ALA A 24 -10.06 3.19 11.10
C ALA A 24 -10.81 2.44 10.00
N GLN A 25 -12.08 2.80 9.83
CA GLN A 25 -12.94 2.47 8.69
C GLN A 25 -13.01 3.72 7.83
N ALA A 26 -12.43 3.68 6.63
CA ALA A 26 -12.68 4.72 5.63
C ALA A 26 -13.99 4.36 4.92
N ILE A 27 -14.96 5.27 4.98
CA ILE A 27 -16.16 5.24 4.15
C ILE A 27 -15.96 6.34 3.11
N CYS A 28 -15.81 5.94 1.85
CA CYS A 28 -15.80 6.88 0.74
C CYS A 28 -17.17 6.86 0.09
N GLU A 29 -17.90 7.97 0.20
CA GLU A 29 -19.05 8.20 -0.65
C GLU A 29 -18.53 8.48 -2.06
N LEU A 30 -18.82 7.58 -2.99
CA LEU A 30 -18.56 7.83 -4.40
C LEU A 30 -19.58 8.89 -4.84
N SER A 31 -19.12 10.11 -5.12
CA SER A 31 -19.96 11.09 -5.80
C SER A 31 -20.45 10.46 -7.10
N SER A 32 -21.76 10.25 -7.22
CA SER A 32 -22.40 9.69 -8.39
C SER A 32 -22.23 10.66 -9.55
N GLY A 33 -21.16 10.48 -10.32
CA GLY A 33 -20.88 11.29 -11.48
C GLY A 33 -19.55 10.90 -12.07
N GLN A 34 -19.56 10.55 -13.35
CA GLN A 34 -18.38 10.45 -14.20
C GLN A 34 -17.63 11.79 -14.22
N GLN A 35 -16.97 12.22 -13.14
CA GLN A 35 -15.97 13.26 -13.22
C GLN A 35 -14.64 12.62 -13.58
N VAL A 36 -14.51 12.53 -14.90
CA VAL A 36 -13.40 12.12 -15.74
C VAL A 36 -12.04 12.46 -15.10
N LEU A 37 -11.15 11.46 -15.08
CA LEU A 37 -9.71 11.53 -14.74
C LEU A 37 -8.96 12.74 -15.33
N ALA A 38 -9.53 13.47 -16.29
CA ALA A 38 -8.94 14.57 -17.03
C ALA A 38 -8.89 15.90 -16.27
N GLU A 39 -9.76 16.14 -15.29
CA GLU A 39 -9.82 17.41 -14.54
C GLU A 39 -9.33 17.32 -13.09
N ASP A 40 -8.87 16.16 -12.63
CA ASP A 40 -8.41 16.04 -11.24
C ASP A 40 -7.05 16.72 -11.03
N GLN A 41 -7.05 17.76 -10.19
CA GLN A 41 -5.86 18.49 -9.79
C GLN A 41 -4.80 17.58 -9.13
N SER A 42 -5.22 16.46 -8.52
CA SER A 42 -4.36 15.42 -7.96
C SER A 42 -3.51 14.75 -9.02
N PHE A 43 -4.10 14.41 -10.17
CA PHE A 43 -3.36 13.82 -11.29
C PHE A 43 -2.40 14.81 -11.93
N SER A 44 -2.81 16.09 -12.06
CA SER A 44 -1.92 17.16 -12.53
C SER A 44 -0.74 17.36 -11.57
N HIS A 45 -0.97 17.31 -10.26
CA HIS A 45 0.06 17.41 -9.23
C HIS A 45 1.05 16.24 -9.28
N LEU A 46 0.56 15.00 -9.39
CA LEU A 46 1.40 13.81 -9.50
C LEU A 46 2.22 13.82 -10.80
N LYS A 47 1.63 14.26 -11.93
CA LYS A 47 2.36 14.45 -13.19
C LYS A 47 3.46 15.50 -13.06
N ALA A 48 3.20 16.60 -12.35
CA ALA A 48 4.20 17.64 -12.09
C ALA A 48 5.37 17.13 -11.23
N GLN A 49 5.13 16.13 -10.37
CA GLN A 49 6.16 15.42 -9.60
C GLN A 49 6.88 14.31 -10.40
N GLY A 50 6.60 14.22 -11.71
CA GLY A 50 7.23 13.23 -12.60
C GLY A 50 6.60 11.83 -12.53
N ILE A 51 5.50 11.65 -11.79
CA ILE A 51 4.78 10.37 -11.77
C ILE A 51 3.87 10.30 -13.00
N ARG A 52 4.14 9.32 -13.87
CA ARG A 52 3.31 8.97 -15.03
C ARG A 52 2.51 7.71 -14.72
N PHE A 53 1.41 7.87 -13.99
CA PHE A 53 0.53 6.76 -13.59
C PHE A 53 -0.32 6.25 -14.75
N ASP A 54 -0.53 7.05 -15.79
CA ASP A 54 -1.30 6.72 -16.99
C ASP A 54 -0.48 5.96 -18.07
N GLU A 55 0.83 5.79 -17.86
CA GLU A 55 1.74 5.17 -18.83
C GLU A 55 2.26 3.80 -18.35
N ILE A 56 1.79 3.29 -17.21
CA ILE A 56 2.29 2.03 -16.66
C ILE A 56 1.75 0.84 -17.46
N ASP A 57 2.65 0.04 -18.02
CA ASP A 57 2.30 -1.23 -18.67
C ASP A 57 2.34 -2.37 -17.65
N LEU A 58 1.15 -2.76 -17.17
CA LEU A 58 0.96 -3.90 -16.25
C LEU A 58 0.77 -5.24 -16.98
N SER A 59 0.94 -5.27 -18.31
CA SER A 59 0.92 -6.51 -19.08
C SER A 59 2.14 -7.38 -18.79
N ALA A 60 2.11 -8.64 -19.23
CA ALA A 60 3.25 -9.54 -19.10
C ALA A 60 4.53 -8.98 -19.77
N ALA A 61 4.39 -8.24 -20.87
CA ALA A 61 5.50 -7.63 -21.58
C ALA A 61 6.10 -6.46 -20.77
N GLY A 62 5.26 -5.55 -20.29
CA GLY A 62 5.67 -4.44 -19.43
C GLY A 62 6.30 -4.88 -18.12
N LEU A 63 5.84 -6.01 -17.57
CA LEU A 63 6.37 -6.57 -16.33
C LEU A 63 7.68 -7.36 -16.49
N ALA A 64 8.06 -7.75 -17.72
CA ALA A 64 9.22 -8.60 -17.98
C ALA A 64 10.56 -7.96 -17.57
N GLN A 65 10.62 -6.64 -17.52
CA GLN A 65 11.80 -5.87 -17.08
C GLN A 65 12.01 -5.87 -15.56
N TYR A 66 11.02 -6.29 -14.77
CA TYR A 66 11.08 -6.24 -13.31
C TYR A 66 11.41 -7.61 -12.73
N ARG A 67 12.11 -7.61 -11.59
CA ARG A 67 12.32 -8.84 -10.83
C ARG A 67 11.03 -9.25 -10.14
N LYS A 68 10.43 -10.36 -10.56
CA LYS A 68 9.27 -10.99 -9.90
C LYS A 68 9.66 -11.72 -8.62
N VAL A 69 8.90 -11.50 -7.56
CA VAL A 69 8.99 -12.21 -6.28
C VAL A 69 7.61 -12.72 -5.90
N PRO A 70 7.41 -14.06 -5.80
CA PRO A 70 6.12 -14.63 -5.41
C PRO A 70 5.70 -14.28 -3.98
N ALA A 71 4.39 -14.30 -3.71
CA ALA A 71 3.79 -14.03 -2.41
C ALA A 71 4.47 -14.77 -1.24
N ALA A 72 4.72 -16.08 -1.39
CA ALA A 72 5.34 -16.90 -0.35
C ALA A 72 6.70 -16.32 0.09
N GLN A 73 7.53 -15.91 -0.86
CA GLN A 73 8.82 -15.29 -0.56
C GLN A 73 8.67 -13.91 0.08
N CYS A 74 7.65 -13.14 -0.31
CA CYS A 74 7.35 -11.84 0.27
C CYS A 74 6.98 -11.95 1.76
N TYR A 75 6.04 -12.84 2.11
CA TYR A 75 5.63 -13.03 3.50
C TYR A 75 6.70 -13.74 4.34
N ASP A 76 7.50 -14.62 3.73
CA ASP A 76 8.68 -15.20 4.36
C ASP A 76 9.70 -14.13 4.74
N LEU A 77 9.92 -13.16 3.85
CA LEU A 77 10.81 -12.03 4.13
C LEU A 77 10.30 -11.21 5.32
N LEU A 78 9.01 -10.84 5.33
CA LEU A 78 8.42 -10.11 6.45
C LEU A 78 8.51 -10.88 7.78
N ARG A 79 8.22 -12.19 7.76
CA ARG A 79 8.28 -13.04 8.95
C ARG A 79 9.69 -13.09 9.55
N ARG A 80 10.72 -13.22 8.71
CA ARG A 80 12.14 -13.16 9.16
C ARG A 80 12.51 -11.82 9.77
N HIS A 81 11.76 -10.76 9.44
CA HIS A 81 11.91 -9.42 9.99
C HIS A 81 10.91 -9.11 11.13
N GLY A 82 10.31 -10.14 11.74
CA GLY A 82 9.43 -10.03 12.91
C GLY A 82 8.01 -9.58 12.60
N ILE A 83 7.62 -9.54 11.32
CA ILE A 83 6.28 -9.09 10.89
C ILE A 83 5.50 -10.29 10.34
N THR A 84 4.49 -10.75 11.10
CA THR A 84 3.64 -11.88 10.70
C THR A 84 2.24 -11.41 10.31
N HIS A 85 1.89 -11.55 9.04
CA HIS A 85 0.55 -11.29 8.54
C HIS A 85 -0.27 -12.59 8.52
N LYS A 86 -1.48 -12.56 9.08
CA LYS A 86 -2.44 -13.68 8.98
C LYS A 86 -3.04 -13.74 7.57
N THR A 87 -3.56 -14.90 7.15
CA THR A 87 -4.12 -15.15 5.80
C THR A 87 -5.08 -14.06 5.31
N ARG A 88 -5.92 -13.51 6.19
CA ARG A 88 -6.87 -12.42 5.87
C ARG A 88 -6.21 -11.08 5.51
N LEU A 89 -4.92 -10.92 5.78
CA LEU A 89 -4.10 -9.76 5.44
C LEU A 89 -3.09 -10.08 4.35
N GLN A 90 -3.14 -11.28 3.75
CA GLN A 90 -2.19 -11.72 2.74
C GLN A 90 -2.75 -11.53 1.32
N GLY A 91 -2.99 -10.28 0.91
CA GLY A 91 -3.57 -9.97 -0.40
C GLY A 91 -2.56 -9.88 -1.56
N ILE A 92 -1.25 -9.86 -1.31
CA ILE A 92 -0.22 -9.88 -2.36
C ILE A 92 -0.11 -11.27 -2.99
N LYS A 93 -0.16 -11.35 -4.33
CA LYS A 93 0.12 -12.56 -5.13
C LYS A 93 1.55 -12.60 -5.66
N ALA A 94 2.07 -11.46 -6.08
CA ALA A 94 3.44 -11.28 -6.50
C ALA A 94 3.84 -9.80 -6.38
N LEU A 95 5.12 -9.56 -6.15
CA LEU A 95 5.73 -8.24 -6.31
C LEU A 95 6.68 -8.24 -7.49
N TYR A 96 6.80 -7.10 -8.13
CA TYR A 96 7.74 -6.84 -9.22
C TYR A 96 8.53 -5.59 -8.83
N PHE A 97 9.86 -5.73 -8.80
CA PHE A 97 10.73 -4.70 -8.24
C PHE A 97 11.66 -4.07 -9.28
N SER A 98 11.91 -2.77 -9.08
CA SER A 98 13.04 -2.01 -9.62
C SER A 98 13.64 -1.15 -8.48
N PRO A 99 14.79 -0.48 -8.69
CA PRO A 99 15.38 0.38 -7.67
C PRO A 99 14.48 1.52 -7.19
N SER A 100 13.54 2.02 -7.99
CA SER A 100 12.67 3.17 -7.66
C SER A 100 11.17 2.86 -7.61
N THR A 101 10.77 1.69 -8.10
CA THR A 101 9.35 1.31 -8.25
C THR A 101 9.10 -0.08 -7.71
N VAL A 102 7.96 -0.26 -7.03
CA VAL A 102 7.41 -1.57 -6.67
C VAL A 102 6.01 -1.69 -7.27
N ILE A 103 5.77 -2.79 -7.97
CA ILE A 103 4.46 -3.14 -8.51
C ILE A 103 3.97 -4.37 -7.75
N ALA A 104 2.75 -4.33 -7.24
CA ALA A 104 2.11 -5.43 -6.55
C ALA A 104 0.92 -5.95 -7.34
N GLN A 105 0.89 -7.26 -7.56
CA GLN A 105 -0.31 -7.97 -7.96
C GLN A 105 -1.10 -8.31 -6.71
N LEU A 106 -2.33 -7.80 -6.61
CA LEU A 106 -3.20 -7.92 -5.46
C LEU A 106 -4.39 -8.82 -5.77
N GLN A 107 -4.79 -9.62 -4.79
CA GLN A 107 -6.00 -10.42 -4.82
C GLN A 107 -6.59 -10.50 -3.42
N LEU A 108 -7.90 -10.26 -3.31
CA LEU A 108 -8.60 -10.44 -2.07
C LEU A 108 -8.60 -11.93 -1.68
N PRO A 109 -8.14 -12.30 -0.46
CA PRO A 109 -8.21 -13.68 0.00
C PRO A 109 -9.65 -14.21 -0.05
N SER A 110 -9.83 -15.44 -0.54
CA SER A 110 -11.16 -16.05 -0.75
C SER A 110 -12.03 -16.10 0.51
N ILE A 111 -11.41 -16.22 1.69
CA ILE A 111 -12.10 -16.15 3.00
C ILE A 111 -12.84 -14.82 3.24
N LEU A 112 -12.52 -13.78 2.47
CA LEU A 112 -13.14 -12.45 2.53
C LEU A 112 -14.06 -12.16 1.34
N ALA A 113 -14.00 -12.96 0.26
CA ALA A 113 -14.75 -12.72 -0.97
C ALA A 113 -16.28 -12.91 -0.81
N ASN A 114 -16.73 -13.75 0.11
CA ASN A 114 -18.15 -14.06 0.30
C ASN A 114 -18.88 -13.11 1.25
N LYS A 115 -18.24 -12.05 1.71
CA LYS A 115 -18.87 -11.05 2.58
C LYS A 115 -19.18 -9.82 1.74
N GLN A 116 -20.45 -9.43 1.65
CA GLN A 116 -20.80 -8.08 1.20
C GLN A 116 -20.02 -7.12 2.09
N SER A 117 -18.98 -6.52 1.50
CA SER A 117 -18.12 -5.62 2.22
C SER A 117 -18.84 -4.28 2.27
N PRO A 118 -19.08 -3.69 3.45
CA PRO A 118 -19.64 -2.35 3.52
C PRO A 118 -18.63 -1.28 3.07
N PHE A 119 -17.45 -1.68 2.58
CA PHE A 119 -16.35 -0.81 2.21
C PHE A 119 -16.23 -0.73 0.70
N SER A 120 -16.20 0.50 0.15
CA SER A 120 -15.85 0.77 -1.25
C SER A 120 -14.40 0.35 -1.59
N VAL A 121 -13.54 0.26 -0.57
CA VAL A 121 -12.19 -0.31 -0.64
C VAL A 121 -12.05 -1.38 0.44
N HIS A 122 -11.80 -2.62 0.02
CA HIS A 122 -11.58 -3.68 0.99
C HIS A 122 -10.27 -3.42 1.79
N PRO A 123 -10.29 -3.35 3.14
CA PRO A 123 -9.11 -3.00 3.95
C PRO A 123 -7.89 -3.89 3.68
N CYS A 124 -8.09 -5.19 3.42
CA CYS A 124 -7.01 -6.10 3.01
C CYS A 124 -6.27 -5.65 1.73
N LEU A 125 -6.97 -5.14 0.71
CA LEU A 125 -6.34 -4.69 -0.53
C LEU A 125 -5.55 -3.39 -0.32
N ALA A 126 -6.12 -2.42 0.40
CA ALA A 126 -5.43 -1.19 0.78
C ALA A 126 -4.17 -1.50 1.61
N ASP A 127 -4.28 -2.34 2.64
CA ASP A 127 -3.16 -2.76 3.47
C ASP A 127 -2.10 -3.50 2.65
N SER A 128 -2.51 -4.39 1.73
CA SER A 128 -1.57 -5.10 0.85
C SER A 128 -0.78 -4.16 -0.06
N ALA A 129 -1.37 -3.04 -0.49
CA ALA A 129 -0.67 -2.00 -1.24
C ALA A 129 0.40 -1.30 -0.38
N LEU A 130 0.13 -1.06 0.91
CA LEU A 130 1.11 -0.53 1.86
C LEU A 130 2.21 -1.55 2.20
N GLN A 131 1.84 -2.82 2.35
CA GLN A 131 2.76 -3.92 2.62
C GLN A 131 3.82 -4.06 1.51
N ALA A 132 3.44 -3.83 0.25
CA ALA A 132 4.38 -3.89 -0.87
C ALA A 132 5.59 -2.94 -0.68
N ILE A 133 5.34 -1.73 -0.17
CA ILE A 133 6.40 -0.76 0.16
C ILE A 133 7.27 -1.27 1.32
N SER A 134 6.63 -1.83 2.36
CA SER A 134 7.35 -2.41 3.50
C SER A 134 8.25 -3.58 3.09
N ILE A 135 7.79 -4.44 2.18
CA ILE A 135 8.57 -5.57 1.66
C ILE A 135 9.77 -5.06 0.85
N LEU A 136 9.58 -4.03 0.02
CA LEU A 136 10.69 -3.40 -0.71
C LEU A 136 11.74 -2.83 0.23
N ALA A 137 11.32 -2.09 1.28
CA ALA A 137 12.25 -1.50 2.23
C ALA A 137 13.08 -2.58 2.95
N VAL A 138 12.43 -3.66 3.39
CA VAL A 138 13.12 -4.82 3.98
C VAL A 138 14.08 -5.49 2.99
N ALA A 139 13.69 -5.63 1.72
CA ALA A 139 14.54 -6.19 0.68
C ALA A 139 15.78 -5.32 0.41
N ARG A 140 15.63 -3.98 0.42
CA ARG A 140 16.74 -3.01 0.28
C ARG A 140 17.67 -3.06 1.49
N ASP A 141 17.14 -3.15 2.71
CA ASP A 141 17.94 -3.23 3.93
C ASP A 141 18.80 -4.51 3.96
N LYS A 142 18.25 -5.66 3.51
CA LYS A 142 19.02 -6.91 3.34
C LYS A 142 20.19 -6.77 2.37
N ALA A 143 20.02 -6.00 1.29
CA ALA A 143 21.11 -5.74 0.34
C ALA A 143 22.23 -4.88 0.96
N LYS A 144 21.88 -3.96 1.87
CA LYS A 144 22.83 -3.06 2.57
C LYS A 144 23.50 -3.70 3.80
N GLN A 145 22.87 -4.70 4.43
CA GLN A 145 23.39 -5.44 5.59
C GLN A 145 24.62 -6.32 5.32
N THR A 146 25.22 -6.24 4.13
CA THR A 146 26.54 -6.80 3.86
C THR A 146 27.69 -5.99 4.49
N ARG A 147 27.42 -4.84 5.13
CA ARG A 147 28.48 -3.95 5.66
C ARG A 147 28.39 -3.43 7.10
N ASP A 148 27.34 -3.66 7.89
CA ASP A 148 27.40 -3.28 9.31
C ASP A 148 26.39 -4.00 10.21
N GLN A 149 26.80 -4.29 11.45
CA GLN A 149 26.11 -5.07 12.49
C GLN A 149 24.90 -4.33 13.12
N GLY A 150 24.02 -3.75 12.31
CA GLY A 150 22.76 -3.14 12.76
C GLY A 150 21.61 -4.15 12.70
N GLY A 151 20.95 -4.41 13.84
CA GLY A 151 19.80 -5.32 13.93
C GLY A 151 18.67 -5.00 12.93
N VAL A 152 17.75 -5.96 12.77
CA VAL A 152 16.58 -5.82 11.87
C VAL A 152 15.76 -4.58 12.25
N GLN A 153 15.68 -3.61 11.34
CA GLN A 153 14.82 -2.44 11.49
C GLN A 153 13.44 -2.73 10.91
N THR A 154 12.43 -2.89 11.78
CA THR A 154 11.04 -3.01 11.37
C THR A 154 10.48 -1.64 11.03
N ARG A 155 10.06 -1.46 9.78
CA ARG A 155 9.34 -0.25 9.32
C ARG A 155 7.84 -0.53 9.33
N VAL A 156 7.07 0.43 9.84
CA VAL A 156 5.60 0.34 9.83
C VAL A 156 4.98 1.55 9.14
N PRO A 157 3.78 1.39 8.54
CA PRO A 157 2.95 2.52 8.14
C PRO A 157 2.82 3.55 9.26
N PHE A 158 3.01 4.83 8.94
CA PHE A 158 2.88 5.92 9.92
C PHE A 158 1.85 6.97 9.50
N ALA A 159 1.90 7.43 8.25
CA ALA A 159 1.01 8.48 7.76
C ALA A 159 0.76 8.32 6.26
N ILE A 160 -0.40 8.81 5.83
CA ILE A 160 -0.81 9.04 4.44
C ILE A 160 -1.39 10.46 4.45
N ASP A 161 -1.00 11.29 3.49
CA ASP A 161 -1.51 12.67 3.41
C ASP A 161 -2.90 12.71 2.79
N ARG A 162 -3.12 11.89 1.75
CA ARG A 162 -4.38 11.87 1.01
C ARG A 162 -4.70 10.47 0.52
N PHE A 163 -5.98 10.12 0.58
CA PHE A 163 -6.55 8.96 -0.10
C PHE A 163 -7.69 9.43 -0.99
N GLN A 164 -7.63 9.09 -2.28
CA GLN A 164 -8.64 9.45 -3.27
C GLN A 164 -9.07 8.19 -4.02
N GLN A 165 -10.36 7.88 -4.01
CA GLN A 165 -10.93 6.77 -4.77
C GLN A 165 -11.73 7.32 -5.96
N TYR A 166 -11.47 6.79 -7.16
CA TYR A 166 -12.11 7.20 -8.41
C TYR A 166 -13.17 6.21 -8.90
N ARG A 167 -13.02 4.94 -8.51
CA ARG A 167 -13.93 3.83 -8.86
C ARG A 167 -13.77 2.71 -7.83
N GLU A 168 -14.65 1.72 -7.91
CA GLU A 168 -14.54 0.50 -7.12
C GLU A 168 -13.19 -0.20 -7.36
N ILE A 169 -12.58 -0.73 -6.29
CA ILE A 169 -11.36 -1.54 -6.39
C ILE A 169 -11.80 -3.00 -6.56
N PRO A 170 -11.50 -3.64 -7.71
CA PRO A 170 -11.87 -5.02 -7.95
C PRO A 170 -11.15 -5.99 -6.99
N LEU A 171 -11.71 -7.20 -6.84
CA LEU A 171 -11.11 -8.25 -6.01
C LEU A 171 -9.70 -8.66 -6.47
N ASN A 172 -9.40 -8.49 -7.76
CA ASN A 172 -8.07 -8.64 -8.33
C ASN A 172 -7.65 -7.27 -8.85
N ALA A 173 -6.57 -6.73 -8.32
CA ALA A 173 -6.11 -5.38 -8.60
C ALA A 173 -4.59 -5.36 -8.73
N TRP A 174 -4.07 -4.21 -9.14
CA TRP A 174 -2.65 -3.92 -9.13
C TRP A 174 -2.39 -2.70 -8.25
N SER A 175 -1.20 -2.60 -7.66
CA SER A 175 -0.74 -1.32 -7.12
C SER A 175 0.68 -1.02 -7.56
N VAL A 176 1.00 0.26 -7.70
CA VAL A 176 2.32 0.74 -8.07
C VAL A 176 2.73 1.80 -7.07
N GLY A 177 3.86 1.57 -6.40
CA GLY A 177 4.50 2.53 -5.50
C GLY A 177 5.60 3.30 -6.22
N HIS A 178 5.51 4.62 -6.19
CA HIS A 178 6.51 5.55 -6.70
C HIS A 178 7.17 6.32 -5.54
N VAL A 179 8.50 6.38 -5.52
CA VAL A 179 9.24 7.22 -4.57
C VAL A 179 9.25 8.66 -5.07
N LEU A 180 8.82 9.59 -4.23
CA LEU A 180 8.80 11.04 -4.54
C LEU A 180 10.08 11.79 -4.15
N ASN A 181 11.07 11.16 -3.49
CA ASN A 181 12.21 11.88 -2.90
C ASN A 181 13.55 11.12 -2.94
N ASP A 182 14.65 11.84 -3.16
CA ASP A 182 15.98 11.25 -3.47
C ASP A 182 16.96 11.12 -2.29
N GLY A 183 16.74 11.73 -1.11
CA GLY A 183 17.90 11.88 -0.19
C GLY A 183 17.71 11.95 1.33
N LYS A 184 16.52 12.18 1.90
CA LYS A 184 16.40 12.34 3.39
C LYS A 184 15.21 11.63 4.05
N LYS A 185 14.06 11.56 3.38
CA LYS A 185 12.86 10.83 3.84
C LYS A 185 12.15 10.25 2.62
N GLU A 186 11.97 8.92 2.58
CA GLU A 186 11.20 8.27 1.53
C GLU A 186 9.70 8.57 1.72
N ILE A 187 9.14 9.31 0.77
CA ILE A 187 7.71 9.57 0.65
C ILE A 187 7.23 8.82 -0.59
N TRP A 188 6.08 8.18 -0.48
CA TRP A 188 5.54 7.32 -1.51
C TRP A 188 4.18 7.80 -1.97
N THR A 189 3.97 7.78 -3.28
CA THR A 189 2.65 7.74 -3.88
C THR A 189 2.37 6.30 -4.29
N ILE A 190 1.19 5.79 -3.95
CA ILE A 190 0.73 4.46 -4.32
C ILE A 190 -0.53 4.61 -5.16
N VAL A 191 -0.49 4.10 -6.39
CA VAL A 191 -1.64 4.10 -7.28
C VAL A 191 -2.17 2.67 -7.39
N ILE A 192 -3.47 2.49 -7.22
CA ILE A 192 -4.16 1.21 -7.37
C ILE A 192 -4.86 1.20 -8.72
N TYR A 193 -4.74 0.10 -9.46
CA TYR A 193 -5.30 -0.08 -10.80
C TYR A 193 -6.19 -1.32 -10.88
N ASP A 194 -7.13 -1.30 -11.81
CA ASP A 194 -7.85 -2.49 -12.24
C ASP A 194 -7.01 -3.36 -13.20
N ALA A 195 -7.59 -4.47 -13.68
CA ALA A 195 -6.92 -5.39 -14.60
C ALA A 195 -6.65 -4.78 -15.99
N GLN A 196 -7.30 -3.67 -16.34
CA GLN A 196 -7.11 -2.94 -17.59
C GLN A 196 -6.16 -1.74 -17.43
N SER A 197 -5.45 -1.65 -16.29
CA SER A 197 -4.54 -0.55 -15.96
C SER A 197 -5.24 0.81 -15.79
N ASN A 198 -6.54 0.83 -15.53
CA ASN A 198 -7.19 2.08 -15.18
C ASN A 198 -7.01 2.38 -13.69
N VAL A 199 -6.84 3.66 -13.34
CA VAL A 199 -6.67 4.09 -11.94
C VAL A 199 -7.96 3.91 -11.14
N CYS A 200 -7.88 3.09 -10.09
CA CYS A 200 -8.93 2.91 -9.09
C CYS A 200 -8.84 3.89 -7.93
N ALA A 201 -7.65 4.05 -7.36
CA ALA A 201 -7.42 4.91 -6.20
C ALA A 201 -5.97 5.36 -6.13
N VAL A 202 -5.74 6.44 -5.38
CA VAL A 202 -4.42 7.01 -5.11
C VAL A 202 -4.26 7.21 -3.61
N LEU A 203 -3.16 6.72 -3.05
CA LEU A 203 -2.69 7.03 -1.70
C LEU A 203 -1.43 7.88 -1.86
N ASP A 204 -1.49 9.14 -1.44
CA ASP A 204 -0.41 10.09 -1.63
C ASP A 204 0.23 10.49 -0.30
N GLY A 205 1.52 10.81 -0.34
CA GLY A 205 2.27 11.20 0.86
C GLY A 205 2.46 10.07 1.88
N TYR A 206 2.45 8.80 1.45
CA TYR A 206 2.65 7.66 2.34
C TYR A 206 4.07 7.66 2.93
N ARG A 207 4.15 7.50 4.26
CA ARG A 207 5.38 7.49 5.04
C ARG A 207 5.43 6.33 6.01
N GLN A 208 6.63 5.79 6.18
CA GLN A 208 6.94 4.76 7.18
C GLN A 208 7.75 5.35 8.32
N ARG A 209 7.65 4.74 9.51
CA ARG A 209 8.56 4.98 10.63
C ARG A 209 9.26 3.69 11.03
N ILE A 210 10.47 3.81 11.57
CA ILE A 210 11.18 2.69 12.19
C ILE A 210 10.58 2.48 13.59
N LEU A 211 10.28 1.23 13.91
CA LEU A 211 9.80 0.84 15.23
C LEU A 211 11.01 0.58 16.14
N SER A 212 11.39 1.59 16.91
CA SER A 212 12.46 1.49 17.91
C SER A 212 11.95 0.69 19.12
N GLY A 213 12.62 -0.41 19.47
CA GLY A 213 12.44 -1.06 20.78
C GLY A 213 11.22 -1.98 20.93
N VAL A 214 10.94 -2.87 19.96
CA VAL A 214 10.06 -4.02 20.25
C VAL A 214 10.82 -4.94 21.23
N PRO A 215 10.36 -5.14 22.47
CA PRO A 215 10.92 -6.19 23.31
C PRO A 215 10.74 -7.50 22.55
N ARG A 216 11.81 -8.27 22.37
CA ARG A 216 11.65 -9.66 21.95
C ARG A 216 10.66 -10.27 22.95
N LEU A 217 9.50 -10.70 22.48
CA LEU A 217 8.63 -11.54 23.29
C LEU A 217 9.45 -12.79 23.57
N SER A 218 10.04 -12.85 24.77
CA SER A 218 10.61 -14.08 25.30
C SER A 218 9.46 -15.07 25.37
N GLU A 219 9.59 -16.18 24.67
CA GLU A 219 8.71 -17.33 24.84
C GLU A 219 8.73 -17.68 26.34
N ALA A 220 7.54 -17.64 26.95
CA ALA A 220 7.27 -18.12 28.30
C ALA A 220 6.58 -19.48 28.19
#